data_AF-A0A9W9YMR5-F1
#
_entry.id   AF-A0A9W9YMR5-F1
#
_cell.length_a   1.000
_cell.length_b   1.000
_cell.length_c   1.000
_cell.angle_alpha   90.00
_cell.angle_beta   90.00
_cell.angle_gamma   90.00
#
_symmetry.space_group_name_H-M   'P 1'
#
loop_
_entity.id
_entity.type
_entity.pdbx_description
1 polymer ?
#
loop_
_entity_poly.entity_id
_entity_poly.type
_entity_poly.pdbx_seq_one_letter_code
_entity_poly.pdbx_strand_id
1 'polypeptide(L)'
;MAARLMVNYPGVLSCDEDTYRSGKSKLKKEDFVILPFVKLKGIAEPGTVREYNKHHDREIEEEEYDYPILGRGNEIDEMRVLLHAIKCDDTRMSGNRRVVVIEGEGGIGKTRVLEALMDTAEDENFK
;
A
#
# COMPACT_ATOMS: atom_id res chain seq x y z
N MET A 1 -17.57 -24.01 17.35
CA MET A 1 -18.02 -22.73 16.78
C MET A 1 -18.07 -22.78 15.27
N ALA A 2 -16.95 -23.06 14.58
CA ALA A 2 -16.81 -23.07 13.12
C ALA A 2 -18.00 -23.59 12.30
N ALA A 3 -18.44 -24.84 12.50
CA ALA A 3 -19.55 -25.41 11.70
C ALA A 3 -20.87 -24.63 11.84
N ARG A 4 -21.13 -24.01 12.99
CA ARG A 4 -22.34 -23.19 13.20
C ARG A 4 -22.25 -21.85 12.49
N LEU A 5 -21.04 -21.28 12.42
CA LEU A 5 -20.78 -20.06 11.67
C LEU A 5 -20.93 -20.30 10.16
N MET A 6 -20.38 -21.40 9.64
CA MET A 6 -20.47 -21.76 8.22
C MET A 6 -21.92 -21.99 7.74
N VAL A 7 -22.78 -22.50 8.62
CA VAL A 7 -24.21 -22.70 8.30
C VAL A 7 -24.99 -21.39 8.33
N ASN A 8 -24.67 -20.49 9.27
CA ASN A 8 -25.44 -19.26 9.48
C ASN A 8 -24.92 -18.08 8.65
N TYR A 9 -23.67 -18.12 8.19
CA TYR A 9 -23.06 -17.13 7.30
C TYR A 9 -22.52 -17.86 6.05
N PRO A 10 -23.41 -18.29 5.13
CA PRO A 10 -23.00 -19.01 3.94
C PRO A 10 -22.25 -18.09 2.96
N GLY A 11 -21.23 -18.63 2.29
CA GLY A 11 -20.50 -17.93 1.23
C GLY A 11 -19.43 -16.95 1.71
N VAL A 12 -19.24 -16.79 3.02
CA VAL A 12 -18.25 -15.89 3.61
C VAL A 12 -17.28 -16.66 4.52
N LEU A 13 -16.05 -16.16 4.64
CA LEU A 13 -15.05 -16.71 5.56
C LEU A 13 -15.20 -16.06 6.94
N SER A 14 -16.14 -16.57 7.74
CA SER A 14 -16.47 -16.02 9.07
C SER A 14 -15.60 -16.60 10.20
N CYS A 15 -15.29 -15.80 11.21
CA CYS A 15 -14.59 -16.21 12.43
C CYS A 15 -15.18 -15.59 13.71
N ASP A 16 -14.95 -16.25 14.85
CA ASP A 16 -15.34 -15.76 16.17
C ASP A 16 -14.25 -14.85 16.79
N GLU A 17 -14.57 -14.27 17.95
CA GLU A 17 -13.68 -13.33 18.65
C GLU A 17 -12.32 -13.94 19.01
N ASP A 18 -12.27 -15.21 19.41
CA ASP A 18 -11.02 -15.88 19.77
C ASP A 18 -10.14 -16.07 18.54
N THR A 19 -10.72 -16.51 17.42
CA THR A 19 -10.01 -16.68 16.15
C THR A 19 -9.48 -15.33 15.63
N TYR A 20 -10.28 -14.26 15.74
CA TYR A 20 -9.84 -12.90 15.40
C TYR A 20 -8.64 -12.45 16.24
N ARG A 21 -8.67 -12.68 17.56
CA ARG A 21 -7.56 -12.34 18.45
C ARG A 21 -6.27 -13.08 18.09
N SER A 22 -6.37 -14.35 17.74
CA SER A 22 -5.20 -15.12 17.26
C SER A 22 -4.71 -14.60 15.90
N GLY A 23 -5.62 -14.24 14.99
CA GLY A 23 -5.31 -13.77 13.64
C GLY A 23 -4.67 -12.39 13.57
N LYS A 24 -4.95 -11.51 14.55
CA LYS A 24 -4.38 -10.15 14.66
C LYS A 24 -2.85 -10.08 14.61
N SER A 25 -2.16 -11.17 14.95
CA SER A 25 -0.70 -11.23 14.85
C SER A 25 -0.18 -11.20 13.41
N LYS A 26 -1.02 -11.51 12.42
CA LYS A 26 -0.66 -11.66 11.00
C LYS A 26 -1.53 -10.86 10.04
N LEU A 27 -2.66 -10.34 10.52
CA LEU A 27 -3.67 -9.67 9.72
C LEU A 27 -4.02 -8.33 10.36
N LYS A 28 -4.24 -7.30 9.55
CA LYS A 28 -4.63 -5.97 10.03
C LYS A 28 -6.08 -5.99 10.51
N LYS A 29 -6.50 -4.97 11.26
CA LYS A 29 -7.88 -4.86 11.73
C LYS A 29 -8.85 -4.66 10.55
N GLU A 30 -8.41 -3.97 9.51
CA GLU A 30 -9.19 -3.70 8.30
C GLU A 30 -9.47 -4.97 7.47
N ASP A 31 -8.65 -6.02 7.62
CA ASP A 31 -8.87 -7.33 6.98
C ASP A 31 -10.14 -8.04 7.53
N PHE A 32 -10.78 -7.50 8.59
CA PHE A 32 -11.95 -8.08 9.22
C PHE A 32 -13.15 -7.12 9.25
N VAL A 33 -14.27 -7.56 8.69
CA VAL A 33 -15.54 -6.82 8.68
C VAL A 33 -16.49 -7.45 9.70
N ILE A 34 -17.16 -6.65 10.53
CA ILE A 34 -18.12 -7.17 11.50
C ILE A 34 -19.38 -7.65 10.78
N LEU A 35 -19.79 -8.89 11.05
CA LEU A 35 -21.01 -9.46 10.51
C LEU A 35 -22.23 -9.15 11.41
N PRO A 36 -23.44 -9.07 10.84
CA PRO A 36 -24.66 -8.89 11.62
C PRO A 36 -24.85 -10.00 12.65
N PHE A 37 -25.42 -9.68 13.81
CA PHE A 37 -25.66 -10.68 14.85
C PHE A 37 -26.70 -11.71 14.40
N VAL A 38 -26.33 -13.00 14.47
CA VAL A 38 -27.24 -14.13 14.24
C VAL A 38 -27.18 -15.08 15.42
N LYS A 39 -28.34 -15.41 15.99
CA LYS A 39 -28.45 -16.41 17.07
C LYS A 39 -28.06 -17.79 16.53
N LEU A 40 -27.03 -18.39 17.11
CA LEU A 40 -26.57 -19.72 16.70
C LEU A 40 -27.33 -20.81 17.45
N LYS A 41 -27.53 -21.97 16.81
CA LYS A 41 -28.18 -23.11 17.46
C LYS A 41 -27.38 -23.57 18.68
N GLY A 42 -27.98 -23.48 19.86
CA GLY A 42 -27.38 -23.89 21.13
C GLY A 42 -26.40 -22.89 21.73
N ILE A 43 -26.27 -21.68 21.17
CA ILE A 43 -25.44 -20.60 21.72
C ILE A 43 -26.26 -19.31 21.66
N ALA A 44 -26.71 -18.84 22.82
CA ALA A 44 -27.51 -17.63 22.91
C ALA A 44 -26.69 -16.38 22.55
N GLU A 45 -25.42 -16.35 22.94
CA GLU A 45 -24.51 -15.21 22.77
C GLU A 45 -23.20 -15.65 22.12
N PRO A 46 -23.13 -15.71 20.78
CA PRO A 46 -21.92 -16.08 20.05
C PRO A 46 -20.81 -15.00 20.06
N GLY A 47 -21.08 -13.81 20.63
CA GLY A 47 -20.17 -12.68 20.59
C GLY A 47 -20.11 -12.01 19.21
N THR A 48 -19.03 -11.26 18.97
CA THR A 48 -18.82 -10.57 17.68
C THR A 48 -18.26 -11.53 16.65
N VAL A 49 -19.01 -11.77 15.59
CA VAL A 49 -18.56 -12.56 14.43
C VAL A 49 -18.04 -11.60 13.37
N ARG A 50 -16.94 -11.96 12.71
CA ARG A 50 -16.32 -11.17 11.64
C ARG A 50 -16.14 -11.99 10.38
N GLU A 51 -16.19 -11.35 9.23
CA GLU A 51 -15.80 -11.89 7.93
C GLU A 51 -14.38 -11.44 7.61
N TYR A 52 -13.57 -12.36 7.06
CA TYR A 52 -12.29 -12.00 6.45
C TYR A 52 -12.53 -11.40 5.06
N ASN A 53 -12.16 -10.13 4.89
CA ASN A 53 -12.30 -9.42 3.62
C ASN A 53 -11.09 -9.72 2.71
N LYS A 54 -11.27 -10.66 1.78
CA LYS A 54 -10.24 -11.01 0.78
C LYS A 54 -9.95 -9.90 -0.24
N HIS A 55 -10.84 -8.92 -0.35
CA HIS A 55 -10.76 -7.77 -1.24
C HIS A 55 -10.34 -6.51 -0.51
N HIS A 56 -9.86 -6.62 0.74
CA HIS A 56 -9.04 -5.56 1.27
C HIS A 56 -7.79 -5.53 0.40
N ASP A 57 -7.81 -4.63 -0.59
CA ASP A 57 -6.66 -4.34 -1.41
C ASP A 57 -5.57 -3.97 -0.41
N ARG A 58 -4.64 -4.90 -0.23
CA ARG A 58 -3.36 -4.59 0.33
C ARG A 58 -2.69 -3.75 -0.74
N GLU A 59 -3.11 -2.49 -0.85
CA GLU A 59 -2.15 -1.44 -1.10
C GLU A 59 -1.04 -1.75 -0.11
N ILE A 60 0.05 -2.30 -0.64
CA ILE A 60 1.30 -2.35 0.07
C ILE A 60 1.52 -0.88 0.34
N GLU A 61 1.14 -0.41 1.53
CA GLU A 61 1.57 0.87 2.04
C GLU A 61 3.09 0.75 1.98
N GLU A 62 3.67 1.23 0.89
CA GLU A 62 5.11 1.39 0.76
C GLU A 62 5.48 2.24 1.98
N GLU A 63 6.39 1.74 2.81
CA GLU A 63 6.81 2.46 4.01
C GLU A 63 7.28 3.84 3.58
N GLU A 64 6.50 4.87 3.88
CA GLU A 64 6.88 6.25 3.62
C GLU A 64 8.03 6.58 4.56
N TYR A 65 9.22 6.81 3.98
CA TYR A 65 10.41 7.08 4.76
C TYR A 65 10.62 8.59 4.86
N ASP A 66 10.36 9.15 6.04
CA ASP A 66 10.59 10.58 6.39
C ASP A 66 12.07 11.03 6.34
N TYR A 67 12.99 10.14 5.99
CA TYR A 67 14.43 10.40 6.01
C TYR A 67 15.00 10.58 4.60
N PRO A 68 15.98 11.48 4.42
CA PRO A 68 16.60 11.68 3.12
C PRO A 68 17.40 10.46 2.67
N ILE A 69 17.46 10.23 1.36
CA ILE A 69 18.30 9.18 0.78
C ILE A 69 19.79 9.53 0.96
N LEU A 70 20.55 8.61 1.56
CA LEU A 70 21.96 8.83 1.87
C LEU A 70 22.88 8.26 0.79
N GLY A 71 23.97 8.96 0.50
CA GLY A 71 25.05 8.46 -0.38
C GLY A 71 24.71 8.41 -1.88
N ARG A 72 23.60 9.02 -2.29
CA ARG A 72 23.10 9.07 -3.69
C ARG A 72 23.10 10.48 -4.28
N GLY A 73 23.97 11.35 -3.77
CA GLY A 73 23.98 12.77 -4.16
C GLY A 73 24.24 12.98 -5.66
N ASN A 74 25.13 12.18 -6.25
CA ASN A 74 25.44 12.27 -7.68
C ASN A 74 24.22 11.94 -8.54
N GLU A 75 23.52 10.84 -8.22
CA GLU A 75 22.31 10.43 -8.93
C GLU A 75 21.20 11.49 -8.81
N ILE A 76 21.02 12.08 -7.63
CA ILE A 76 20.06 13.16 -7.41
C ILE A 76 20.40 14.40 -8.24
N ASP A 77 21.68 14.80 -8.27
CA ASP A 77 22.12 15.95 -9.05
C ASP A 77 21.93 15.75 -10.56
N GLU A 78 22.22 14.54 -11.08
CA GLU A 78 21.93 14.18 -12.48
C GLU A 78 20.43 14.26 -12.80
N MET A 79 19.58 13.76 -11.89
CA MET A 79 18.13 13.84 -12.07
C MET A 79 17.59 15.27 -12.00
N ARG A 80 18.17 16.14 -11.16
CA ARG A 80 17.82 17.57 -11.14
C ARG A 80 18.10 18.25 -12.46
N VAL A 81 19.23 17.95 -13.09
CA VAL A 81 19.55 18.45 -14.44
C VAL A 81 18.50 17.99 -15.45
N LEU A 82 18.05 16.73 -15.39
CA LEU A 82 17.00 16.21 -16.26
C LEU A 82 15.66 16.91 -16.03
N LEU A 83 15.25 17.13 -14.78
CA LEU A 83 14.04 17.88 -14.43
C LEU A 83 14.10 19.32 -14.94
N HIS A 84 15.19 20.04 -14.69
CA HIS A 84 15.37 21.40 -15.21
C HIS A 84 15.30 21.44 -16.73
N ALA A 85 15.89 20.45 -17.40
CA ALA A 85 15.84 20.38 -18.85
C ALA A 85 14.41 20.10 -19.37
N ILE A 86 13.51 19.48 -18.57
CA ILE A 86 12.09 19.35 -18.90
C ILE A 86 11.37 20.71 -18.74
N LYS A 87 11.68 21.46 -17.68
CA LYS A 87 11.05 22.78 -17.41
C LYS A 87 11.50 23.89 -18.36
N CYS A 88 12.76 23.88 -18.78
CA CYS A 88 13.34 24.90 -19.65
C CYS A 88 13.06 24.68 -21.15
N ASP A 89 12.63 23.47 -21.55
CA ASP A 89 12.20 23.20 -22.93
C ASP A 89 10.84 23.84 -23.17
N ASP A 90 10.89 25.09 -23.60
CA ASP A 90 9.74 25.91 -23.96
C ASP A 90 8.88 25.16 -25.00
N THR A 91 7.60 25.03 -24.68
CA THR A 91 6.47 24.30 -25.31
C THR A 91 6.21 24.53 -26.82
N ARG A 92 7.22 24.82 -27.64
CA ARG A 92 7.08 25.21 -29.05
C ARG A 92 7.54 24.16 -30.06
N MET A 93 8.24 23.11 -29.63
CA MET A 93 8.60 21.99 -30.50
C MET A 93 7.93 20.71 -30.03
N SER A 94 6.84 20.39 -30.72
CA SER A 94 6.07 19.15 -30.63
C SER A 94 6.99 17.92 -30.67
N GLY A 95 7.16 17.22 -29.55
CA GLY A 95 7.73 15.86 -29.57
C GLY A 95 8.57 15.36 -28.38
N ASN A 96 8.87 16.16 -27.35
CA ASN A 96 9.90 15.76 -26.37
C ASN A 96 9.33 14.93 -25.21
N ARG A 97 8.87 13.70 -25.48
CA ARG A 97 8.62 12.70 -24.42
C ARG A 97 9.97 12.15 -23.95
N ARG A 98 10.48 12.66 -22.84
CA ARG A 98 11.74 12.19 -22.24
C ARG A 98 11.42 11.03 -21.30
N VAL A 99 11.92 9.85 -21.64
CA VAL A 99 11.81 8.65 -20.81
C VAL A 99 13.15 8.46 -20.10
N VAL A 100 13.12 8.33 -18.77
CA VAL A 100 14.28 8.00 -17.95
C VAL A 100 14.10 6.57 -17.45
N VAL A 101 15.15 5.76 -17.54
CA VAL A 101 15.16 4.38 -17.05
C VAL A 101 16.21 4.28 -15.95
N ILE A 102 15.80 3.81 -14.77
CA ILE A 102 16.68 3.58 -13.62
C ILE A 102 16.99 2.08 -13.56
N GLU A 103 18.20 1.70 -13.94
CA GLU A 103 18.66 0.30 -13.94
C GLU A 103 19.57 0.01 -12.75
N GLY A 104 19.52 -1.23 -12.24
CA GLY A 104 20.37 -1.67 -11.14
C GLY A 104 19.88 -2.95 -10.47
N GLU A 105 20.71 -3.52 -9.60
CA GLU A 105 20.41 -4.78 -8.89
C GLU A 105 19.18 -4.67 -7.98
N GLY A 106 18.60 -5.83 -7.63
CA GLY A 106 17.51 -5.90 -6.66
C GLY A 106 17.95 -5.40 -5.29
N GLY A 107 17.15 -4.57 -4.63
CA GLY A 107 17.46 -4.04 -3.29
C GLY A 107 18.45 -2.86 -3.25
N ILE A 108 18.94 -2.37 -4.40
CA ILE A 108 19.91 -1.25 -4.45
C ILE A 108 19.31 0.13 -4.10
N GLY A 109 17.98 0.19 -3.92
CA GLY A 109 17.26 1.42 -3.57
C GLY A 109 16.68 2.21 -4.74
N LYS A 110 16.37 1.57 -5.87
CA LYS A 110 15.79 2.26 -7.06
C LYS A 110 14.49 3.02 -6.74
N THR A 111 13.58 2.41 -5.98
CA THR A 111 12.32 3.04 -5.55
C THR A 111 12.59 4.28 -4.70
N ARG A 112 13.51 4.19 -3.74
CA ARG A 112 13.95 5.33 -2.90
C ARG A 112 14.56 6.48 -3.69
N VAL A 113 15.31 6.18 -4.76
CA VAL A 113 15.85 7.22 -5.65
C VAL A 113 14.72 7.91 -6.43
N LEU A 114 13.72 7.17 -6.87
CA LEU A 114 12.56 7.71 -7.55
C LEU A 114 11.71 8.60 -6.61
N GLU A 115 11.48 8.17 -5.36
CA GLU A 115 10.79 8.96 -4.32
C GLU A 115 11.52 10.29 -4.09
N ALA A 116 12.84 10.25 -3.84
CA ALA A 116 13.63 11.47 -3.63
C ALA A 116 13.57 12.43 -4.82
N LEU A 117 13.40 11.91 -6.04
CA LEU A 117 13.17 12.72 -7.22
C LEU A 117 11.79 13.39 -7.21
N MET A 118 10.75 12.65 -6.82
CA MET A 118 9.39 13.20 -6.69
C MET A 118 9.36 14.32 -5.64
N ASP A 119 9.98 14.10 -4.47
CA ASP A 119 10.09 15.11 -3.42
C ASP A 119 10.77 16.39 -3.93
N THR A 120 11.90 16.23 -4.62
CA THR A 120 12.64 17.36 -5.23
C THR A 120 11.79 18.09 -6.28
N ALA A 121 11.04 17.35 -7.09
CA ALA A 121 10.17 17.92 -8.10
C ALA A 121 9.02 18.74 -7.47
N GLU A 122 8.43 18.24 -6.39
CA GLU A 122 7.40 18.95 -5.62
C GLU A 122 7.94 20.22 -4.96
N ASP A 123 9.08 20.11 -4.28
CA ASP A 123 9.76 21.24 -3.61
C ASP A 123 10.07 22.38 -4.60
N GLU A 124 10.55 22.02 -5.80
CA GLU A 124 10.92 22.97 -6.85
C GLU A 124 9.76 23.37 -7.79
N ASN A 125 8.52 22.95 -7.45
CA ASN A 125 7.28 23.22 -8.17
C ASN A 125 7.30 22.81 -9.66
N PHE A 126 7.87 21.64 -9.95
CA PHE A 126 7.67 20.96 -11.24
C PHE A 126 6.31 20.24 -11.19
N LYS A 127 5.25 20.89 -11.71
CA LYS A 127 3.92 20.28 -11.89
C LYS A 127 3.68 19.92 -13.35
#